data_AF-A0A2S1SKF0-F1
#
_entry.id   AF-A0A2S1SKF0-F1
#
_cell.length_a   1.000
_cell.length_b   1.000
_cell.length_c   1.000
_cell.angle_alpha   90.00
_cell.angle_beta   90.00
_cell.angle_gamma   90.00
#
_symmetry.space_group_name_H-M   'P 1'
#
loop_
_entity.id
_entity.type
_entity.pdbx_description
1 polymer ?
#
loop_
_entity_poly.entity_id
_entity_poly.type
_entity_poly.pdbx_seq_one_letter_code
_entity_poly.pdbx_strand_id
1 'polypeptide(L)'
;MDILINCHLFSNSEIEFDIDPTEIKSETELNKIIAFMKSISKQLRKQIFLTGENDQEFPLITIDETSNVAHFLTKAEAVKKWKS
;
A
#
# COMPACT_ATOMS: atom_id res chain seq x y z
N MET A 1 3.61 -6.33 -19.41
CA MET A 1 4.03 -4.99 -18.95
C MET A 1 4.33 -5.17 -17.47
N ASP A 2 5.48 -4.70 -17.04
CA ASP A 2 5.95 -4.88 -15.67
C ASP A 2 5.74 -3.58 -14.92
N ILE A 3 5.36 -3.68 -13.64
CA ILE A 3 5.19 -2.55 -12.74
C ILE A 3 6.54 -2.30 -12.08
N LEU A 4 7.05 -1.09 -12.13
CA LEU A 4 8.29 -0.73 -11.46
C LEU A 4 7.97 -0.27 -10.04
N ILE A 5 8.69 -0.84 -9.07
CA ILE A 5 8.59 -0.46 -7.66
C ILE A 5 9.98 -0.04 -7.23
N ASN A 6 10.13 1.23 -6.88
CA ASN A 6 11.41 1.77 -6.40
C ASN A 6 11.49 1.56 -4.89
N CYS A 7 12.50 0.82 -4.44
CA CYS A 7 12.72 0.57 -3.02
C CYS A 7 13.71 1.58 -2.45
N HIS A 8 13.29 2.32 -1.43
CA HIS A 8 14.08 3.31 -0.72
C HIS A 8 14.28 2.88 0.73
N LEU A 9 15.54 2.80 1.15
CA LEU A 9 15.89 2.66 2.57
C LEU A 9 15.83 4.05 3.20
N PHE A 10 14.63 4.46 3.60
CA PHE A 10 14.35 5.83 4.03
C PHE A 10 15.03 6.16 5.37
N SER A 11 14.98 5.22 6.32
CA SER A 11 15.67 5.34 7.61
C SER A 11 16.15 3.98 8.13
N ASN A 12 16.85 3.98 9.26
CA ASN A 12 17.29 2.73 9.91
C ASN A 12 16.12 1.80 10.30
N SER A 13 14.88 2.31 10.33
CA SER A 13 13.69 1.55 10.72
C SER A 13 12.60 1.51 9.65
N GLU A 14 12.79 2.19 8.51
CA GLU A 14 11.75 2.42 7.51
C GLU A 14 12.26 2.10 6.11
N ILE A 15 11.46 1.31 5.40
CA ILE A 15 11.62 0.98 3.99
C ILE A 15 10.39 1.52 3.28
N GLU A 16 10.59 2.32 2.25
CA GLU A 16 9.55 2.89 1.41
C GLU A 16 9.60 2.27 0.01
N PHE A 17 8.42 2.07 -0.57
CA PHE A 17 8.27 1.50 -1.91
C PHE A 17 7.42 2.43 -2.76
N ASP A 18 8.06 3.15 -3.68
CA ASP A 18 7.39 4.10 -4.57
C ASP A 18 6.92 3.42 -5.85
N ILE A 19 5.69 3.77 -6.26
CA ILE A 19 5.04 3.26 -7.48
C ILE A 19 4.32 4.44 -8.13
N ASP A 20 4.50 4.62 -9.44
CA ASP A 20 3.69 5.58 -10.19
C ASP A 20 2.29 4.98 -10.43
N PRO A 21 1.20 5.60 -9.93
CA PRO A 21 -0.16 5.09 -10.14
C PRO A 21 -0.53 4.94 -11.62
N THR A 22 0.10 5.74 -12.49
CA THR A 22 -0.12 5.65 -13.92
C THR A 22 0.42 4.36 -14.52
N GLU A 23 1.31 3.61 -13.87
CA GLU A 23 1.76 2.30 -14.33
C GLU A 23 0.72 1.19 -14.12
N ILE A 24 -0.29 1.43 -13.28
CA ILE A 24 -1.34 0.46 -12.97
C ILE A 24 -2.49 0.63 -13.97
N LYS A 25 -2.58 -0.26 -14.97
CA LYS A 25 -3.55 -0.15 -16.08
C LYS A 25 -4.74 -1.09 -15.92
N SER A 26 -4.71 -1.98 -14.94
CA SER A 26 -5.74 -3.01 -14.76
C SER A 26 -5.88 -3.47 -13.30
N GLU A 27 -7.02 -4.06 -12.99
CA GLU A 27 -7.25 -4.70 -11.69
C GLU A 27 -6.29 -5.87 -11.46
N THR A 28 -5.93 -6.61 -12.52
CA THR A 28 -4.94 -7.70 -12.43
C THR A 28 -3.57 -7.19 -11.98
N GLU A 29 -3.14 -6.02 -12.45
CA GLU A 29 -1.89 -5.38 -12.02
C GLU A 29 -1.97 -4.90 -10.57
N LEU A 30 -3.08 -4.27 -10.18
CA LEU A 30 -3.32 -3.90 -8.78
C LEU A 30 -3.26 -5.13 -7.85
N ASN A 31 -3.85 -6.25 -8.27
CA ASN A 31 -3.82 -7.50 -7.51
C ASN A 31 -2.40 -8.05 -7.34
N LYS A 32 -1.50 -7.84 -8.30
CA LYS A 32 -0.07 -8.19 -8.15
C LYS A 32 0.61 -7.33 -7.09
N ILE A 33 0.33 -6.02 -7.07
CA ILE A 33 0.85 -5.11 -6.03
C ILE A 33 0.36 -5.54 -4.65
N ILE A 34 -0.94 -5.83 -4.51
CA ILE A 34 -1.50 -6.31 -3.24
C ILE A 34 -0.86 -7.64 -2.81
N ALA A 35 -0.64 -8.57 -3.74
CA ALA A 35 0.03 -9.83 -3.45
C ALA A 35 1.49 -9.62 -2.99
N PHE A 36 2.19 -8.66 -3.59
CA PHE A 36 3.52 -8.24 -3.16
C PHE A 36 3.49 -7.66 -1.73
N MET A 37 2.60 -6.71 -1.45
CA MET A 37 2.44 -6.14 -0.10
C MET A 37 2.15 -7.21 0.96
N LYS A 38 1.28 -8.19 0.64
CA LYS A 38 0.99 -9.35 1.49
C LYS A 38 2.21 -10.23 1.75
N SER A 39 3.04 -10.45 0.72
CA SER A 39 4.31 -11.17 0.89
C SER A 39 5.19 -10.47 1.91
N ILE A 40 5.43 -9.16 1.71
CA ILE A 40 6.28 -8.35 2.60
C ILE A 40 5.75 -8.38 4.04
N SER A 41 4.44 -8.15 4.21
CA SER A 41 3.78 -8.20 5.52
C SER A 41 4.04 -9.53 6.24
N LYS A 42 3.85 -10.65 5.53
CA LYS A 42 4.07 -11.99 6.07
C LYS A 42 5.54 -12.24 6.43
N GLN A 43 6.47 -11.79 5.60
CA GLN A 43 7.91 -12.02 5.80
C GLN A 43 8.46 -11.19 6.95
N LEU A 44 8.02 -9.94 7.07
CA LEU A 44 8.48 -9.02 8.12
C LEU A 44 7.68 -9.14 9.42
N ARG A 45 6.50 -9.78 9.38
CA ARG A 45 5.51 -9.77 10.48
C ARG A 45 5.24 -8.33 10.91
N LYS A 46 4.78 -7.53 9.92
CA LYS A 46 4.41 -6.13 10.11
C LYS A 46 3.20 -5.80 9.25
N GLN A 47 2.41 -4.85 9.73
CA GLN A 47 1.37 -4.20 8.95
C GLN A 47 2.00 -3.37 7.82
N ILE A 48 1.39 -3.37 6.64
CA ILE A 48 1.84 -2.60 5.47
C ILE A 48 0.73 -1.66 5.02
N PHE A 49 1.09 -0.43 4.68
CA PHE A 49 0.18 0.60 4.20
C PHE A 49 0.55 1.03 2.78
N LEU A 50 -0.45 1.20 1.93
CA LEU A 50 -0.35 1.95 0.67
C LEU A 50 -1.06 3.28 0.90
N THR A 51 -0.34 4.38 0.66
CA THR A 51 -0.80 5.75 0.92
C THR A 51 -0.57 6.61 -0.32
N GLY A 52 -1.13 7.83 -0.33
CA GLY A 52 -0.71 8.84 -1.29
C GLY A 52 0.69 9.37 -0.95
N GLU A 53 1.37 9.94 -1.93
CA GLU A 53 2.67 10.57 -1.70
C GLU A 53 2.55 11.65 -0.60
N ASN A 54 3.41 11.57 0.42
CA ASN A 54 3.41 12.45 1.60
C ASN A 54 2.11 12.42 2.45
N ASP A 55 1.23 11.44 2.27
CA ASP A 55 -0.06 11.35 2.98
C ASP A 55 -0.16 10.05 3.82
N GLN A 56 0.85 9.81 4.66
CA GLN A 56 0.95 8.59 5.47
C GLN A 56 -0.22 8.41 6.47
N GLU A 57 -0.90 9.50 6.84
CA GLU A 57 -2.06 9.48 7.75
C GLU A 57 -3.35 8.96 7.08
N PHE A 58 -3.32 8.81 5.75
CA PHE A 58 -4.45 8.40 4.93
C PHE A 58 -4.16 7.10 4.15
N PRO A 59 -4.22 5.93 4.83
CA PRO A 59 -4.01 4.66 4.16
C PRO A 59 -5.17 4.34 3.21
N LEU A 60 -4.84 4.11 1.94
CA LEU A 60 -5.76 3.67 0.89
C LEU A 60 -5.98 2.16 0.96
N ILE A 61 -4.91 1.40 1.19
CA ILE A 61 -4.93 -0.04 1.41
C ILE A 61 -4.08 -0.36 2.64
N THR A 62 -4.61 -1.21 3.50
CA THR A 62 -3.90 -1.74 4.66
C THR A 62 -3.86 -3.25 4.58
N ILE A 63 -2.68 -3.84 4.69
CA ILE A 63 -2.53 -5.29 4.86
C ILE A 63 -2.38 -5.59 6.34
N ASP A 64 -3.33 -6.32 6.90
CA ASP A 64 -3.27 -6.79 8.28
C ASP A 64 -2.19 -7.87 8.44
N GLU A 65 -1.32 -7.70 9.42
CA GLU A 65 -0.20 -8.59 9.69
C GLU A 65 -0.62 -10.02 10.02
N THR A 66 -1.72 -10.18 10.76
CA THR A 66 -2.09 -11.46 11.37
C THR A 66 -2.93 -12.31 10.43
N SER A 67 -3.91 -11.68 9.80
CA SER A 67 -4.87 -12.31 8.89
C SER A 67 -4.43 -12.30 7.43
N ASN A 68 -3.44 -11.47 7.08
CA ASN A 68 -2.98 -11.25 5.70
C ASN A 68 -4.13 -10.83 4.75
N VAL A 69 -5.13 -10.16 5.31
CA VAL A 69 -6.29 -9.59 4.62
C VAL A 69 -5.97 -8.17 4.20
N ALA A 70 -6.38 -7.82 2.98
CA ALA A 70 -6.27 -6.45 2.48
C ALA A 70 -7.57 -5.71 2.80
N HIS A 71 -7.46 -4.58 3.50
CA HIS A 71 -8.54 -3.66 3.79
C HIS A 71 -8.41 -2.44 2.88
N PHE A 72 -9.49 -2.09 2.20
CA PHE A 72 -9.54 -0.96 1.28
C PHE A 72 -10.35 0.16 1.90
N LEU A 73 -9.87 1.40 1.75
CA LEU A 73 -10.62 2.57 2.15
C LEU A 73 -11.84 2.74 1.25
N THR A 74 -13.03 2.72 1.83
CA THR A 74 -14.26 3.01 1.09
C THR A 74 -14.38 4.51 0.82
N LYS A 75 -15.16 4.88 -0.20
CA LYS A 75 -15.46 6.29 -0.50
C LYS A 75 -16.04 7.04 0.71
N ALA A 76 -16.88 6.39 1.51
CA ALA A 76 -17.49 7.01 2.69
C ALA A 76 -16.45 7.31 3.78
N GLU A 77 -15.54 6.36 4.04
CA GLU A 77 -14.44 6.54 4.99
C GLU A 77 -13.45 7.62 4.52
N ALA A 78 -13.13 7.63 3.22
CA ALA A 78 -12.29 8.66 2.60
C ALA A 78 -12.89 10.07 2.78
N VAL A 79 -14.17 10.24 2.44
CA VAL A 79 -14.88 11.52 2.59
C VAL A 79 -14.92 11.98 4.05
N LYS A 80 -15.05 11.06 5.01
CA LYS A 80 -15.05 11.39 6.43
C LYS A 80 -13.68 11.93 6.87
N LYS A 81 -12.58 11.29 6.45
CA LYS A 81 -11.21 11.70 6.77
C LYS A 81 -10.78 13.01 6.07
N TRP A 82 -11.27 13.31 4.86
CA TRP A 82 -10.94 14.58 4.18
C TRP A 82 -11.67 15.82 4.75
N LYS A 83 -12.72 15.61 5.53
CA LYS A 83 -13.54 16.70 6.10
C LYS A 83 -13.23 16.99 7.57
N SER A 84 -12.30 16.24 8.17
CA SER A 84 -11.78 16.45 9.53
C SER A 84 -10.51 17.28 9.48
#